data_AF-A0AAU9JP31-F1
#
_entry.id   AF-A0AAU9JP31-F1
#
_cell.length_a   1.000
_cell.length_b   1.000
_cell.length_c   1.000
_cell.angle_alpha   90.00
_cell.angle_beta   90.00
_cell.angle_gamma   90.00
#
_symmetry.space_group_name_H-M   'P 1'
#
loop_
_entity.id
_entity.type
_entity.pdbx_description
1 polymer ?
#
loop_
_entity_poly.entity_id
_entity_poly.type
_entity_poly.pdbx_seq_one_letter_code
_entity_poly.pdbx_strand_id
1 'polypeptide(L)'
;MVNLNYVETLNQKVEADCSDLFLVLQSEFIQLKFKAARCARKCFIEKLMPESFRCEKGCMEGISNVKQLIEKKQKEAQDNFHRCVERTGRMSEGLDEGEDIMDIETGVTNCYEKFRVNIKRMKGEMITEFSYYQ
;
A
#
# COMPACT_ATOMS: atom_id res chain seq x y z
N MET A 1 17.74 28.94 -4.21
CA MET A 1 17.27 28.72 -2.82
C MET A 1 16.08 27.79 -2.92
N VAL A 2 16.13 26.63 -2.27
CA VAL A 2 15.01 25.68 -2.25
C VAL A 2 13.80 26.35 -1.61
N ASN A 3 12.66 26.36 -2.29
CA ASN A 3 11.44 26.91 -1.73
C ASN A 3 10.88 25.94 -0.68
N LEU A 4 11.24 26.16 0.59
CA LEU A 4 10.87 25.29 1.73
C LEU A 4 9.34 25.08 1.82
N ASN A 5 8.54 26.09 1.47
CA ASN A 5 7.07 25.98 1.44
C ASN A 5 6.57 24.98 0.38
N TYR A 6 7.27 24.84 -0.73
CA TYR A 6 6.90 23.91 -1.80
C TYR A 6 7.22 22.45 -1.42
N VAL A 7 8.37 22.21 -0.80
CA VAL A 7 8.76 20.89 -0.27
C VAL A 7 7.80 20.45 0.84
N GLU A 8 7.41 21.37 1.74
CA GLU A 8 6.44 21.10 2.79
C GLU A 8 5.05 20.74 2.22
N THR A 9 4.61 21.44 1.17
CA THR A 9 3.38 21.13 0.44
C THR A 9 3.44 19.74 -0.21
N LEU A 10 4.59 19.34 -0.75
CA LEU A 10 4.78 18.01 -1.34
C LEU A 10 4.74 16.91 -0.27
N ASN A 11 5.38 17.13 0.89
CA ASN A 11 5.32 16.20 2.02
C ASN A 11 3.89 15.97 2.50
N GLN A 12 3.10 17.04 2.68
CA GLN A 12 1.69 16.92 3.07
C GLN A 12 0.86 16.10 2.06
N LYS A 13 1.11 16.29 0.75
CA LYS A 13 0.43 15.49 -0.29
C LYS A 13 0.83 14.02 -0.25
N VAL A 14 2.08 13.73 0.06
CA VAL A 14 2.60 12.36 0.18
C VAL A 14 2.03 11.66 1.41
N GLU A 15 1.97 12.35 2.54
CA GLU A 15 1.31 11.86 3.76
C GLU A 15 -0.18 11.58 3.54
N ALA A 16 -0.88 12.47 2.83
CA ALA A 16 -2.27 12.26 2.45
C ALA A 16 -2.44 11.04 1.54
N ASP A 17 -1.62 10.89 0.49
CA ASP A 17 -1.69 9.75 -0.44
C ASP A 17 -1.38 8.41 0.27
N CYS A 18 -0.42 8.39 1.21
CA CYS A 18 -0.11 7.23 2.05
C CYS A 18 -1.27 6.88 3.00
N SER A 19 -1.85 7.88 3.65
CA SER A 19 -2.98 7.70 4.57
C SER A 19 -4.21 7.14 3.85
N ASP A 20 -4.51 7.65 2.65
CA ASP A 20 -5.59 7.16 1.79
C ASP A 20 -5.35 5.69 1.37
N LEU A 21 -4.12 5.32 0.98
CA LEU A 21 -3.78 3.91 0.71
C LEU A 21 -4.04 3.02 1.93
N PHE A 22 -3.60 3.42 3.12
CA PHE A 22 -3.78 2.63 4.34
C PHE A 22 -5.24 2.48 4.74
N LEU A 23 -6.05 3.54 4.59
CA LEU A 23 -7.50 3.48 4.83
C LEU A 23 -8.19 2.50 3.89
N VAL A 24 -7.82 2.51 2.60
CA VAL A 24 -8.36 1.55 1.61
C VAL A 24 -7.97 0.13 1.98
N LEU A 25 -6.69 -0.13 2.26
CA LEU A 25 -6.20 -1.45 2.66
C LEU A 25 -6.93 -1.97 3.91
N GLN A 26 -7.15 -1.11 4.91
CA GLN A 26 -7.86 -1.48 6.13
C GLN A 26 -9.35 -1.73 5.89
N SER A 27 -10.02 -0.87 5.12
CA SER A 27 -11.43 -1.01 4.77
C SER A 27 -11.70 -2.33 4.04
N GLU A 28 -10.91 -2.61 3.00
CA GLU A 28 -11.05 -3.83 2.21
C GLU A 28 -10.77 -5.09 3.04
N PHE A 29 -9.77 -5.03 3.93
CA PHE A 29 -9.48 -6.14 4.85
C PHE A 29 -10.63 -6.42 5.83
N ILE A 30 -11.28 -5.37 6.34
CA ILE A 30 -12.45 -5.49 7.20
C ILE A 30 -13.61 -6.15 6.42
N GLN A 31 -13.87 -5.71 5.18
CA GLN A 31 -14.91 -6.32 4.35
C GLN A 31 -14.65 -7.80 4.09
N LEU A 32 -13.41 -8.16 3.77
CA LEU A 32 -13.02 -9.56 3.57
C LEU A 32 -13.28 -10.42 4.81
N LYS A 33 -12.94 -9.92 6.01
CA LYS A 33 -13.23 -10.62 7.27
C LYS A 33 -14.72 -10.90 7.45
N PHE A 34 -15.58 -9.93 7.16
CA PHE A 34 -17.03 -10.12 7.24
C PHE A 34 -17.53 -11.16 6.24
N LYS A 35 -17.01 -11.17 5.00
CA LYS A 35 -17.36 -12.17 3.99
C LYS A 35 -16.92 -13.57 4.38
N ALA A 36 -15.67 -13.71 4.82
CA ALA A 36 -15.13 -14.98 5.31
C ALA A 36 -15.93 -15.52 6.50
N ALA A 37 -16.29 -14.67 7.47
CA ALA A 37 -17.14 -15.05 8.60
C ALA A 37 -18.54 -15.51 8.14
N ARG A 38 -19.13 -14.83 7.14
CA ARG A 38 -20.41 -15.25 6.56
C ARG A 38 -20.31 -16.58 5.82
N CYS A 39 -19.22 -16.81 5.09
CA CYS A 39 -18.91 -18.08 4.42
C CYS A 39 -18.75 -19.21 5.44
N ALA A 40 -17.93 -19.01 6.48
CA ALA A 40 -17.72 -19.97 7.56
C ALA A 40 -19.05 -20.34 8.25
N ARG A 41 -19.91 -19.34 8.53
CA ARG A 41 -21.23 -19.60 9.08
C ARG A 41 -22.08 -20.49 8.17
N LYS A 42 -22.08 -20.27 6.85
CA LYS A 42 -22.81 -21.13 5.89
C LYS A 42 -22.27 -22.56 5.91
N CYS A 43 -20.96 -22.77 6.03
CA CYS A 43 -20.36 -24.10 6.09
C CYS A 43 -20.94 -24.97 7.23
N PHE A 44 -21.21 -24.38 8.40
CA PHE A 44 -21.81 -25.10 9.54
C PHE A 44 -23.34 -25.24 9.45
N ILE A 45 -24.00 -24.49 8.57
CA ILE A 45 -25.44 -24.63 8.30
C ILE A 45 -25.69 -25.70 7.23
N GLU A 46 -24.86 -25.70 6.18
CA GLU A 46 -25.12 -26.46 4.95
C GLU A 46 -24.40 -27.81 4.91
N LYS A 47 -23.35 -28.00 5.73
CA LYS A 47 -22.55 -29.23 5.73
C LYS A 47 -22.59 -29.92 7.08
N LEU A 48 -22.43 -31.24 7.05
CA LEU A 48 -22.22 -32.07 8.24
C LEU A 48 -20.73 -32.12 8.61
N MET A 49 -20.45 -32.60 9.82
CA MET A 49 -19.08 -32.84 10.26
C MET A 49 -18.52 -34.11 9.59
N PRO A 50 -17.24 -34.11 9.14
CA PRO A 50 -16.23 -33.05 9.30
C PRO A 50 -16.16 -32.02 8.15
N GLU A 51 -17.00 -32.14 7.11
CA GLU A 51 -16.97 -31.30 5.91
C GLU A 51 -17.18 -29.81 6.21
N SER A 52 -17.93 -29.47 7.26
CA SER A 52 -18.10 -28.09 7.73
C SER A 52 -16.76 -27.44 8.08
N PHE A 53 -15.86 -28.15 8.76
CA PHE A 53 -14.53 -27.64 9.12
C PHE A 53 -13.63 -27.47 7.91
N ARG A 54 -13.67 -28.41 6.95
CA ARG A 54 -12.89 -28.29 5.71
C ARG A 54 -13.36 -27.08 4.88
N CYS A 55 -14.67 -26.85 4.84
CA CYS A 55 -15.27 -25.69 4.19
C CYS A 55 -14.91 -24.37 4.89
N GLU A 56 -15.03 -24.31 6.22
CA GLU A 56 -14.67 -23.12 7.01
C GLU A 56 -13.20 -22.75 6.82
N LYS A 57 -12.30 -23.74 6.84
CA LYS A 57 -10.88 -23.51 6.57
C LYS A 57 -10.65 -22.84 5.22
N GLY A 58 -11.33 -23.30 4.16
CA GLY A 58 -11.27 -22.67 2.84
C GLY A 58 -11.79 -21.23 2.82
N CYS A 59 -12.85 -20.92 3.58
CA CYS A 59 -13.35 -19.55 3.74
C CYS A 59 -12.32 -18.62 4.42
N MET A 60 -11.52 -19.15 5.34
CA MET A 60 -10.58 -18.38 6.16
C MET A 60 -9.17 -18.26 5.54
N GLU A 61 -8.78 -19.19 4.67
CA GLU A 61 -7.46 -19.19 4.00
C GLU A 61 -7.18 -17.89 3.23
N GLY A 62 -8.21 -17.34 2.56
CA GLY A 62 -8.09 -16.07 1.84
C GLY A 62 -7.69 -14.87 2.72
N ILE A 63 -8.08 -14.86 4.01
CA ILE A 63 -7.73 -13.77 4.93
C ILE A 63 -6.23 -13.71 5.18
N SER A 64 -5.58 -14.88 5.34
CA SER A 64 -4.14 -14.94 5.65
C SER A 64 -3.31 -14.42 4.47
N ASN A 65 -3.64 -14.84 3.26
CA ASN A 65 -2.93 -14.40 2.03
C ASN A 65 -3.08 -12.90 1.81
N VAL A 66 -4.30 -12.37 2.00
CA VAL A 66 -4.57 -10.94 1.87
C VAL A 66 -3.85 -10.13 2.95
N LYS A 67 -3.80 -10.62 4.20
CA LYS A 67 -3.04 -9.96 5.26
C LYS A 67 -1.56 -9.83 4.89
N GLN A 68 -0.94 -10.91 4.40
CA GLN A 68 0.45 -10.89 3.95
C GLN A 68 0.67 -9.92 2.77
N LEU A 69 -0.29 -9.85 1.85
CA LEU A 69 -0.23 -8.91 0.73
C LEU A 69 -0.30 -7.45 1.20
N ILE A 70 -1.19 -7.13 2.15
CA ILE A 70 -1.28 -5.79 2.76
C ILE A 70 0.05 -5.42 3.40
N GLU A 71 0.60 -6.29 4.26
CA GLU A 71 1.88 -6.05 4.94
C GLU A 71 3.02 -5.83 3.93
N LYS A 72 3.06 -6.64 2.86
CA LYS A 72 4.04 -6.49 1.77
C LYS A 72 3.92 -5.14 1.07
N LYS A 73 2.71 -4.70 0.73
CA LYS A 73 2.48 -3.44 0.01
C LYS A 73 2.72 -2.22 0.90
N GLN A 74 2.38 -2.30 2.18
CA GLN A 74 2.73 -1.27 3.17
C GLN A 74 4.25 -1.12 3.29
N LYS A 75 4.97 -2.25 3.38
CA LYS A 75 6.44 -2.23 3.41
C LYS A 75 7.03 -1.66 2.11
N GLU A 76 6.53 -2.08 0.96
CA GLU A 76 6.97 -1.55 -0.34
C GLU A 76 6.78 -0.02 -0.44
N ALA A 77 5.65 0.49 0.05
CA ALA A 77 5.40 1.93 0.14
C ALA A 77 6.40 2.62 1.09
N GLN A 78 6.66 2.07 2.28
CA GLN A 78 7.64 2.63 3.22
C GLN A 78 9.07 2.64 2.66
N ASP A 79 9.52 1.53 2.06
CA ASP A 79 10.85 1.41 1.47
C ASP A 79 11.03 2.39 0.29
N ASN A 80 10.00 2.59 -0.53
CA ASN A 80 10.01 3.58 -1.61
C ASN A 80 10.11 5.01 -1.09
N PHE A 81 9.40 5.32 -0.01
CA PHE A 81 9.47 6.64 0.63
C PHE A 81 10.85 6.88 1.24
N HIS A 82 11.40 5.90 1.96
CA HIS A 82 12.72 6.00 2.56
C HIS A 82 13.81 6.24 1.53
N ARG A 83 13.82 5.45 0.44
CA ARG A 83 14.73 5.66 -0.70
C ARG A 83 14.62 7.05 -1.30
N CYS A 84 13.42 7.62 -1.30
CA CYS A 84 13.21 8.98 -1.80
C CYS A 84 13.87 10.02 -0.88
N VAL A 85 13.63 9.91 0.42
CA VAL A 85 14.25 10.77 1.45
C VAL A 85 15.78 10.67 1.40
N GLU A 86 16.33 9.45 1.39
CA GLU A 86 17.78 9.22 1.31
C GLU A 86 18.40 9.86 0.06
N ARG A 87 17.75 9.69 -1.10
CA ARG A 87 18.22 10.31 -2.35
C ARG A 87 18.22 11.83 -2.25
N THR A 88 17.14 12.43 -1.74
CA THR A 88 17.07 13.89 -1.57
C THR A 88 18.10 14.43 -0.57
N GLY A 89 18.42 13.67 0.47
CA GLY A 89 19.49 13.97 1.42
C GLY A 89 20.86 13.98 0.74
N ARG A 90 21.18 12.92 -0.02
CA ARG A 90 22.43 12.82 -0.78
C ARG A 90 22.58 13.94 -1.83
N MET A 91 21.50 14.32 -2.50
CA MET A 91 21.51 15.46 -3.44
C MET A 91 21.79 16.79 -2.74
N SER A 92 21.23 16.98 -1.54
CA SER A 92 21.46 18.19 -0.72
C SER A 92 22.89 18.29 -0.19
N GLU A 93 23.54 17.14 0.03
CA GLU A 93 24.94 17.03 0.46
C GLU A 93 25.94 17.07 -0.71
N GLY A 94 25.47 17.10 -1.96
CA GLY A 94 26.32 17.07 -3.15
C GLY A 94 27.02 15.72 -3.39
N LEU A 95 26.48 14.63 -2.80
CA LEU A 95 27.04 13.28 -2.84
C LEU A 95 26.35 12.35 -3.87
N ASP A 96 25.49 12.91 -4.73
CA ASP A 96 24.81 12.18 -5.80
C ASP A 96 25.41 12.62 -7.16
N GLU A 97 26.17 11.72 -7.79
CA GLU A 97 26.90 11.97 -9.05
C GLU A 97 26.17 11.42 -10.30
N GLY A 98 24.90 11.05 -10.18
CA GLY A 98 24.12 10.46 -11.28
C GLY A 98 23.85 11.41 -12.44
N GLU A 99 23.64 10.85 -13.64
CA GLU A 99 23.45 11.55 -14.94
C GLU A 99 22.29 12.58 -14.99
N ASP A 100 21.38 12.57 -14.02
CA ASP A 100 20.30 13.54 -13.87
C ASP A 100 20.71 14.64 -12.87
N ILE A 101 21.70 15.47 -13.19
CA ILE A 101 21.98 16.71 -12.43
C ILE A 101 20.88 17.72 -12.77
N MET A 102 19.70 17.48 -12.22
CA MET A 102 18.67 18.50 -12.08
C MET A 102 18.94 19.25 -10.78
N ASP A 103 18.55 20.51 -10.70
CA ASP A 103 18.64 21.23 -9.43
C ASP A 103 17.87 20.45 -8.33
N ILE A 104 18.27 20.62 -7.07
CA ILE A 104 17.73 19.87 -5.92
C ILE A 104 16.20 19.90 -5.89
N GLU A 105 15.58 21.03 -6.24
CA GLU A 105 14.12 21.19 -6.25
C GLU A 105 13.46 20.28 -7.28
N THR A 106 14.03 20.20 -8.48
CA THR A 106 13.56 19.29 -9.54
C THR A 106 13.79 17.82 -9.19
N GLY A 107 14.92 17.48 -8.54
CA GLY A 107 15.21 16.13 -8.06
C GLY A 107 14.22 15.65 -6.99
N VAL A 108 13.97 16.51 -6.00
CA VAL A 108 12.97 16.29 -4.94
C VAL A 108 11.58 16.10 -5.53
N THR A 109 11.19 16.99 -6.44
CA THR A 109 9.88 16.95 -7.11
C THR A 109 9.68 15.65 -7.87
N ASN A 110 10.63 15.28 -8.73
CA ASN A 110 10.55 14.05 -9.51
C ASN A 110 10.48 12.80 -8.63
N CYS A 111 11.17 12.80 -7.49
CA CYS A 111 11.13 11.68 -6.56
C CYS A 111 9.75 11.51 -5.92
N TYR A 112 9.18 12.60 -5.39
CA TYR A 112 7.85 12.59 -4.80
C TYR A 112 6.75 12.31 -5.85
N GLU A 113 6.86 12.85 -7.05
CA GLU A 113 5.90 12.55 -8.12
C GLU A 113 5.93 11.08 -8.53
N LYS A 114 7.12 10.48 -8.71
CA LYS A 114 7.27 9.04 -8.97
C LYS A 114 6.69 8.20 -7.83
N PHE A 115 6.92 8.61 -6.58
CA PHE A 115 6.36 7.96 -5.41
C PHE A 115 4.82 7.99 -5.44
N ARG A 116 4.22 9.16 -5.70
CA ARG A 116 2.76 9.33 -5.76
C ARG A 116 2.13 8.52 -6.90
N VAL A 117 2.75 8.47 -8.07
CA VAL A 117 2.31 7.60 -9.19
C VAL A 117 2.33 6.14 -8.74
N ASN A 118 3.38 5.71 -8.04
CA ASN A 118 3.49 4.35 -7.54
C ASN A 118 2.39 4.03 -6.50
N ILE A 119 2.13 4.93 -5.55
CA ILE A 119 1.05 4.76 -4.55
C ILE A 119 -0.31 4.66 -5.22
N LYS A 120 -0.62 5.50 -6.21
CA LYS A 120 -1.89 5.42 -6.95
C LYS A 120 -2.04 4.11 -7.70
N ARG A 121 -0.96 3.63 -8.33
CA ARG A 121 -0.94 2.32 -8.99
C ARG A 121 -1.16 1.19 -7.98
N MET A 122 -0.45 1.20 -6.85
CA MET A 122 -0.63 0.21 -5.78
C MET A 122 -2.07 0.20 -5.26
N LYS A 123 -2.68 1.38 -5.07
CA LYS A 123 -4.10 1.47 -4.68
C LYS A 123 -5.02 0.78 -5.69
N GLY A 124 -4.83 1.04 -6.98
CA GLY A 124 -5.62 0.39 -8.05
C GLY A 124 -5.42 -1.13 -8.13
N GLU A 125 -4.17 -1.60 -7.99
CA GLU A 125 -3.83 -3.02 -7.92
C GLU A 125 -4.55 -3.68 -6.73
N MET A 126 -4.53 -3.05 -5.55
CA MET A 126 -5.17 -3.60 -4.36
C MET A 126 -6.69 -3.66 -4.49
N ILE A 127 -7.34 -2.58 -4.97
CA ILE A 127 -8.80 -2.59 -5.21
C ILE A 127 -9.18 -3.74 -6.16
N THR A 128 -8.38 -3.95 -7.22
CA THR A 128 -8.60 -5.04 -8.17
C THR A 128 -8.42 -6.40 -7.50
N GLU A 129 -7.35 -6.58 -6.71
CA GLU A 129 -7.09 -7.82 -6.00
C GLU A 129 -8.21 -8.16 -5.01
N PHE A 130 -8.67 -7.18 -4.23
CA PHE A 130 -9.78 -7.35 -3.30
C PHE A 130 -11.12 -7.66 -4.00
N SER A 131 -11.28 -7.24 -5.26
CA SER A 131 -12.48 -7.55 -6.05
C SER A 131 -12.65 -9.05 -6.33
N TYR A 132 -11.56 -9.82 -6.38
CA TYR A 132 -11.61 -11.28 -6.56
C TYR A 132 -12.11 -12.04 -5.33
N TYR A 133 -12.20 -11.36 -4.18
CA TYR A 133 -12.72 -11.92 -2.93
C TYR A 133 -14.15 -11.44 -2.62
N GLN A 134 -14.85 -10.81 -3.59
CA GLN A 134 -16.28 -10.51 -3.51
C GLN A 134 -17.14 -11.73 -3.83
#